data_AF-A0A3M3WWG4-F1
#
_entry.id   AF-A0A3M3WWG4-F1
#
_cell.length_a   1.000
_cell.length_b   1.000
_cell.length_c   1.000
_cell.angle_alpha   90.00
_cell.angle_beta   90.00
_cell.angle_gamma   90.00
#
_symmetry.space_group_name_H-M   'P 1'
#
loop_
_entity.id
_entity.type
_entity.pdbx_description
1 polymer ?
#
loop_
_entity_poly.entity_id
_entity_poly.type
_entity_poly.pdbx_seq_one_letter_code
_entity_poly.pdbx_strand_id
1 'polypeptide(L)'
;MPQSSESVAYIMYTSGSTGTPKGVLVPHRAISRLVINNGYADFNAQDRVAFASNPAFDASTLDVWAPLLNGGCAVVIGQNDLLSPR
;
A
#
# COMPACT_ATOMS: atom_id res chain seq x y z
N MET A 1 15.39 -11.82 -14.71
CA MET A 1 16.42 -11.11 -13.91
C MET A 1 16.13 -11.38 -12.44
N PRO A 2 17.15 -11.60 -11.60
CA PRO A 2 16.92 -11.73 -10.16
C PRO A 2 16.34 -10.41 -9.61
N GLN A 3 15.25 -10.52 -8.86
CA GLN A 3 14.67 -9.39 -8.12
C GLN A 3 15.37 -9.31 -6.76
N SER A 4 15.73 -8.10 -6.33
CA SER A 4 16.30 -7.83 -5.01
C SER A 4 15.45 -6.83 -4.24
N SER A 5 15.79 -6.59 -2.97
CA SER A 5 15.11 -5.60 -2.13
C SER A 5 15.22 -4.17 -2.67
N GLU A 6 16.23 -3.89 -3.51
CA GLU A 6 16.43 -2.59 -4.18
C GLU A 6 15.70 -2.48 -5.53
N SER A 7 15.16 -3.58 -6.05
CA SER A 7 14.37 -3.56 -7.28
C SER A 7 13.05 -2.82 -7.08
N VAL A 8 12.59 -2.11 -8.11
CA VAL A 8 11.33 -1.36 -8.09
C VAL A 8 10.16 -2.33 -7.97
N ALA A 9 9.33 -2.15 -6.94
CA ALA A 9 8.11 -2.91 -6.71
C ALA A 9 6.90 -2.26 -7.39
N TYR A 10 6.78 -0.93 -7.32
CA TYR A 10 5.69 -0.19 -7.97
C TYR A 10 6.10 1.24 -8.33
N ILE A 11 5.27 1.85 -9.19
CA ILE A 11 5.35 3.26 -9.57
C ILE A 11 3.98 3.89 -9.31
N MET A 12 3.95 5.00 -8.57
CA MET A 12 2.77 5.86 -8.45
C MET A 12 3.03 7.21 -9.09
N TYR A 13 2.05 7.72 -9.83
CA TYR A 13 2.15 9.01 -10.49
C TYR A 13 1.52 10.10 -9.65
N THR A 14 2.23 11.22 -9.51
CA THR A 14 1.75 12.43 -8.85
C THR A 14 1.67 13.58 -9.84
N SER A 15 0.85 14.58 -9.52
CA SER A 15 0.78 15.81 -10.31
C SER A 15 2.15 16.50 -10.32
N GLY A 16 2.64 16.82 -11.52
CA GLY A 16 3.85 17.61 -11.66
C GLY A 16 3.53 19.10 -11.72
N SER A 17 4.33 19.91 -11.02
CA SER A 17 4.24 21.38 -11.09
C SER A 17 4.44 21.94 -12.50
N THR A 18 5.03 21.17 -13.42
CA THR A 18 5.24 21.53 -14.83
C THR A 18 4.12 21.05 -15.76
N GLY A 19 3.03 20.50 -15.21
CA GLY A 19 1.91 19.93 -15.96
C GLY A 19 2.13 18.49 -16.46
N THR A 20 3.36 17.95 -16.35
CA THR A 20 3.66 16.55 -16.68
C THR A 20 3.71 15.71 -15.40
N PRO A 21 2.95 14.60 -15.28
CA PRO A 21 3.00 13.74 -14.11
C PRO A 21 4.40 13.17 -13.83
N LYS A 22 4.74 13.02 -12.55
CA LYS A 22 6.03 12.47 -12.10
C LYS A 22 5.81 11.07 -11.51
N GLY A 23 6.59 10.09 -11.98
CA GLY A 23 6.57 8.73 -11.45
C GLY A 23 7.46 8.59 -10.22
N VAL A 24 6.87 8.15 -9.11
CA VAL A 24 7.59 7.81 -7.87
C VAL A 24 7.88 6.31 -7.90
N LEU A 25 9.15 5.94 -8.07
CA LEU A 25 9.60 4.55 -8.07
C LEU A 25 9.83 4.10 -6.63
N VAL A 26 9.15 3.05 -6.19
CA VAL A 26 9.27 2.53 -4.82
C VAL A 26 9.89 1.13 -4.84
N PRO A 27 11.02 0.91 -4.15
CA PRO A 27 11.66 -0.40 -4.09
C PRO A 27 10.96 -1.35 -3.11
N HIS A 28 11.16 -2.66 -3.28
CA HIS A 28 10.60 -3.69 -2.39
C HIS A 28 10.91 -3.42 -0.90
N ARG A 29 12.12 -2.97 -0.55
CA ARG A 29 12.49 -2.68 0.85
C ARG A 29 11.65 -1.61 1.52
N ALA A 30 11.07 -0.67 0.75
CA ALA A 30 10.25 0.39 1.31
C ALA A 30 8.93 -0.17 1.84
N ILE A 31 8.37 -1.19 1.16
CA ILE A 31 7.19 -1.93 1.62
C ILE A 31 7.52 -2.64 2.94
N SER A 32 8.62 -3.39 2.99
CA SER A 32 9.02 -4.07 4.23
C SER A 32 9.21 -3.10 5.39
N ARG A 33 9.86 -1.95 5.16
CA ARG A 33 10.07 -0.93 6.21
C ARG A 33 8.76 -0.30 6.70
N LEU A 34 7.76 -0.19 5.82
CA LEU A 34 6.45 0.34 6.19
C LEU A 34 5.72 -0.60 7.16
N VAL A 35 5.76 -1.92 6.94
CA VAL A 35 4.83 -2.84 7.61
C VAL A 35 5.45 -3.91 8.50
N ILE A 36 6.78 -4.07 8.50
CA ILE A 36 7.48 -5.07 9.32
C ILE A 36 8.40 -4.36 10.31
N ASN A 37 8.24 -4.65 11.62
CA ASN A 37 9.07 -4.09 12.69
C ASN A 37 9.20 -2.55 12.59
N ASN A 38 8.11 -1.87 12.24
CA ASN A 38 8.10 -0.45 11.86
C ASN A 38 8.14 0.52 13.06
N GLY A 39 7.91 0.02 14.28
CA GLY A 39 7.95 0.78 15.53
C GLY A 39 6.75 1.68 15.81
N TYR A 40 5.73 1.71 14.93
CA TYR A 40 4.55 2.56 15.09
C TYR A 40 3.22 1.80 15.15
N ALA A 41 3.17 0.56 14.64
CA ALA A 41 1.99 -0.29 14.65
C ALA A 41 2.39 -1.76 14.83
N ASP A 42 1.54 -2.53 15.52
CA ASP A 42 1.72 -3.96 15.74
C ASP A 42 0.77 -4.76 14.84
N PHE A 43 1.14 -4.89 13.57
CA PHE A 43 0.36 -5.67 12.60
C PHE A 43 0.52 -7.16 12.85
N ASN A 44 -0.58 -7.90 12.83
CA ASN A 44 -0.58 -9.33 13.14
C ASN A 44 -1.69 -10.11 12.40
N ALA A 45 -1.69 -11.44 12.59
CA ALA A 45 -2.58 -12.35 11.88
C ALA A 45 -4.09 -12.20 12.19
N GLN A 46 -4.45 -11.47 13.24
CA GLN A 46 -5.85 -11.17 13.57
C GLN A 46 -6.38 -9.93 12.84
N ASP A 47 -5.50 -9.15 12.21
CA ASP A 47 -5.91 -7.91 11.56
C ASP A 47 -6.74 -8.19 10.29
N ARG A 48 -7.84 -7.44 10.17
CA ARG A 48 -8.65 -7.35 8.97
C ARG A 48 -8.67 -5.89 8.53
N VAL A 49 -7.87 -5.58 7.51
CA VAL A 49 -7.71 -4.20 7.04
C VAL A 49 -8.59 -3.99 5.82
N ALA A 50 -9.44 -2.97 5.86
CA ALA A 50 -10.26 -2.60 4.72
C ALA A 50 -9.36 -2.01 3.62
N PHE A 51 -9.45 -2.56 2.41
CA PHE A 51 -8.88 -1.91 1.25
C PHE A 51 -9.81 -0.80 0.78
N ALA A 52 -9.68 0.34 1.45
CA ALA A 52 -10.54 1.51 1.31
C ALA A 52 -9.86 2.63 0.51
N SER A 53 -8.54 2.71 0.54
CA SER A 53 -7.80 3.73 -0.18
C SER A 53 -7.86 3.49 -1.70
N ASN A 54 -7.94 4.57 -2.48
CA ASN A 54 -7.85 4.48 -3.93
C ASN A 54 -6.47 3.87 -4.32
N PRO A 55 -6.42 2.82 -5.17
CA PRO A 55 -5.18 2.15 -5.57
C PRO A 55 -4.14 3.06 -6.25
N ALA A 56 -4.54 4.23 -6.74
CA ALA A 56 -3.64 5.22 -7.34
C ALA A 56 -2.89 6.09 -6.30
N PHE A 57 -3.23 5.98 -5.00
CA PHE A 57 -2.60 6.72 -3.91
C PHE A 57 -1.81 5.79 -2.98
N ASP A 58 -0.76 6.33 -2.37
CA ASP A 58 0.20 5.59 -1.53
C ASP A 58 -0.41 4.95 -0.28
N ALA A 59 -1.46 5.55 0.29
CA ALA A 59 -2.21 4.98 1.40
C ALA A 59 -2.69 3.53 1.14
N SER A 60 -3.03 3.20 -0.12
CA SER A 60 -3.42 1.84 -0.51
C SER A 60 -2.35 0.78 -0.24
N THR A 61 -1.09 1.19 -0.17
CA THR A 61 0.01 0.26 0.09
C THR A 61 0.00 -0.23 1.53
N LEU A 62 -0.44 0.58 2.49
CA LEU A 62 -0.65 0.13 3.86
C LEU A 62 -1.84 -0.82 3.93
N ASP A 63 -2.97 -0.45 3.31
CA ASP A 63 -4.18 -1.28 3.28
C ASP A 63 -3.93 -2.71 2.78
N VAL A 64 -3.03 -2.85 1.79
CA VAL A 64 -2.67 -4.13 1.17
C VAL A 64 -1.55 -4.84 1.94
N TRP A 65 -0.42 -4.18 2.16
CA TRP A 65 0.79 -4.87 2.63
C TRP A 65 0.80 -5.11 4.13
N ALA A 66 0.15 -4.25 4.93
CA ALA A 66 0.10 -4.42 6.38
C ALA A 66 -0.52 -5.76 6.79
N PRO A 67 -1.73 -6.15 6.33
CA PRO A 67 -2.28 -7.45 6.66
C PRO A 67 -1.53 -8.58 5.95
N LEU A 68 -1.24 -8.46 4.65
CA LEU A 68 -0.75 -9.60 3.86
C LEU A 68 0.66 -10.06 4.25
N LEU A 69 1.53 -9.14 4.67
CA LEU A 69 2.89 -9.50 5.11
C LEU A 69 2.97 -9.88 6.60
N ASN A 70 1.91 -9.64 7.38
CA ASN A 70 1.83 -9.99 8.81
C ASN A 70 0.81 -11.10 9.11
N GLY A 71 0.31 -11.80 8.08
CA GLY A 71 -0.58 -12.95 8.20
C GLY A 71 -2.06 -12.62 8.40
N GLY A 72 -2.44 -11.35 8.34
CA GLY A 72 -3.81 -10.87 8.41
C GLY A 72 -4.54 -10.94 7.06
N CYS A 73 -5.66 -10.22 6.96
CA CYS A 73 -6.52 -10.22 5.78
C CYS A 73 -6.76 -8.79 5.25
N ALA A 74 -6.53 -8.57 3.96
CA ALA A 74 -7.03 -7.40 3.25
C ALA A 74 -8.47 -7.66 2.78
N VAL A 75 -9.41 -6.81 3.20
CA VAL A 75 -10.84 -6.92 2.87
C VAL A 75 -11.19 -5.91 1.79
N VAL A 76 -11.48 -6.39 0.58
CA VAL A 76 -11.90 -5.53 -0.53
C VAL A 76 -13.30 -5.00 -0.26
N ILE A 77 -13.44 -3.67 -0.22
CA ILE A 77 -14.73 -3.00 -0.02
C ILE A 77 -15.29 -2.56 -1.37
N GLY A 78 -16.58 -2.77 -1.59
CA GLY A 78 -17.25 -2.30 -2.79
C GLY A 78 -17.21 -0.77 -2.88
N GLN A 79 -16.98 -0.22 -4.07
CA GLN A 79 -16.84 1.23 -4.27
C GLN A 79 -18.07 2.02 -3.78
N ASN A 80 -19.27 1.47 -3.96
CA ASN A 80 -20.50 2.09 -3.46
C ASN A 80 -20.56 2.11 -1.94
N ASP A 81 -20.17 1.02 -1.27
CA ASP A 81 -20.18 0.93 0.19
C ASP A 81 -19.14 1.87 0.82
N LEU A 82 -18.01 2.07 0.13
CA LEU A 82 -16.96 3.00 0.54
C LEU A 82 -17.41 4.47 0.44
N LEU A 83 -18.05 4.83 -0.67
CA LEU A 83 -18.47 6.22 -0.94
C LEU A 83 -19.83 6.57 -0.33
N SER A 84 -20.62 5.58 0.05
CA SER A 84 -21.95 5.74 0.62
C SER A 84 -22.20 4.67 1.69
N PRO A 85 -21.58 4.81 2.88
CA PRO A 85 -21.80 3.91 4.00
C PRO A 85 -23.27 3.92 4.41
N ARG A 86 -23.80 2.74 4.75
CA ARG A 86 -25.15 2.60 5.31
C ARG A 86 -25.17 2.87 6.82
#